data_AF-A0A9C8AJS9-F1
#
_entry.id   AF-A0A9C8AJS9-F1
#
_cell.length_a   1.000
_cell.length_b   1.000
_cell.length_c   1.000
_cell.angle_alpha   90.00
_cell.angle_beta   90.00
_cell.angle_gamma   90.00
#
_symmetry.space_group_name_H-M   'P 1'
#
loop_
_entity.id
_entity.type
_entity.pdbx_description
1 polymer ?
#
loop_
_entity_poly.entity_id
_entity_poly.type
_entity_poly.pdbx_seq_one_letter_code
_entity_poly.pdbx_strand_id
1 'polypeptide(L)'
;VQVDSIFKVAKDSGLPSIVVGSPGWKKLFKTHITEALTVEEPEEEASPEGWTKVDEETHRLALKALEKYDTGFILIHFIGTDSLAHIFGGVSEEYLAEALRVDGYIRELLNLMDLDEDVLIVTSDHGHIDAGGHGGWEEEVLRVPLVMVGKAIRQGVYTEKPQVDIAPTVAALLGLPSPAHSQGRPLLEMIEAPAEVKGRKGLNAALQLVGFYDAYSKALGGRTFAGDVLKKYRENIAIGEEGALANFHADLTRRAFAARMARLWRERLVRFPIALAIALLPLLYLLLYRKRIRQAAIPLVFALLYFVIYNSIFFILRGHRWSFSAFNSEAQIKVFFNQCLMDAAFSMLITGLILALISWKKTWMETLERVVTFSFFTGYFLLIQVDLFYWLYNIKISWYLPDLKLGFKYYLDLLQMTPVGFLSLILPPLALAINWGIKRWRMAPAPIPQAIPTSQVSPEEAPRPEESPDMAEKKPEEVE
;
A
#
# COMPACT_ATOMS: atom_id res chain seq x y z
N VAL A 1 -3.13 -21.55 -17.62
CA VAL A 1 -2.36 -20.30 -17.79
C VAL A 1 -2.09 -20.06 -19.28
N GLN A 2 -2.18 -18.83 -19.80
CA GLN A 2 -1.72 -18.50 -21.18
C GLN A 2 -0.19 -18.30 -21.27
N VAL A 3 0.45 -18.26 -20.11
CA VAL A 3 1.90 -18.08 -19.92
C VAL A 3 2.51 -19.46 -19.68
N ASP A 4 3.58 -19.74 -20.41
CA ASP A 4 4.42 -20.92 -20.25
C ASP A 4 5.02 -21.00 -18.82
N SER A 5 5.24 -22.21 -18.31
CA SER A 5 5.73 -22.42 -16.94
C SER A 5 6.67 -23.62 -16.83
N ILE A 6 7.46 -23.67 -15.77
CA ILE A 6 8.37 -24.80 -15.52
C ILE A 6 7.62 -26.14 -15.42
N PHE A 7 6.42 -26.16 -14.82
CA PHE A 7 5.55 -27.34 -14.79
C PHE A 7 5.23 -27.85 -16.19
N LYS A 8 4.84 -26.94 -17.09
CA LYS A 8 4.52 -27.28 -18.48
C LYS A 8 5.74 -27.82 -19.20
N VAL A 9 6.87 -27.13 -19.07
CA VAL A 9 8.13 -27.55 -19.68
C VAL A 9 8.53 -28.95 -19.22
N ALA A 10 8.46 -29.24 -17.91
CA ALA A 10 8.75 -30.56 -17.37
C ALA A 10 7.81 -31.62 -17.96
N LYS A 11 6.50 -31.39 -17.89
CA LYS A 11 5.47 -32.30 -18.40
C LYS A 11 5.61 -32.56 -19.90
N ASP A 12 5.78 -31.51 -20.71
CA ASP A 12 5.94 -31.62 -22.17
C ASP A 12 7.22 -32.35 -22.55
N SER A 13 8.23 -32.34 -21.68
CA SER A 13 9.49 -33.08 -21.84
C SER A 13 9.43 -34.51 -21.30
N GLY A 14 8.24 -34.99 -20.88
CA GLY A 14 8.03 -36.33 -20.35
C GLY A 14 8.42 -36.52 -18.88
N LEU A 15 8.80 -35.45 -18.18
CA LEU A 15 9.12 -35.49 -16.75
C LEU A 15 7.84 -35.27 -15.92
N PRO A 16 7.51 -36.14 -14.96
CA PRO A 16 6.37 -35.91 -14.06
C PRO A 16 6.50 -34.57 -13.34
N SER A 17 5.44 -33.75 -13.40
CA SER A 17 5.36 -32.44 -12.76
C SER A 17 4.27 -32.48 -11.70
N ILE A 18 4.64 -32.56 -10.43
CA ILE A 18 3.74 -32.81 -9.31
C ILE A 18 3.63 -31.57 -8.44
N VAL A 19 2.43 -31.31 -7.93
CA VAL A 19 2.22 -30.29 -6.90
C VAL A 19 1.51 -30.90 -5.71
N VAL A 20 1.99 -30.58 -4.52
CA VAL A 20 1.41 -30.94 -3.23
C VAL A 20 1.12 -29.67 -2.43
N GLY A 21 -0.10 -29.52 -1.91
CA GLY A 21 -0.49 -28.36 -1.09
C GLY A 21 -1.75 -27.67 -1.59
N SER A 22 -1.77 -26.34 -1.60
CA SER A 22 -2.98 -25.53 -1.84
C SER A 22 -3.71 -25.90 -3.16
N PRO A 23 -5.06 -25.96 -3.16
CA PRO A 23 -5.84 -26.14 -4.38
C PRO A 23 -5.69 -24.99 -5.39
N GLY A 24 -5.17 -23.83 -4.98
CA GLY A 24 -4.84 -22.71 -5.87
C GLY A 24 -3.92 -23.10 -7.03
N TRP A 25 -2.91 -23.93 -6.77
CA TRP A 25 -1.99 -24.41 -7.80
C TRP A 25 -2.67 -25.21 -8.90
N LYS A 26 -3.63 -26.07 -8.52
CA LYS A 26 -4.44 -26.83 -9.47
C LYS A 26 -5.33 -25.91 -10.30
N LYS A 27 -5.92 -24.86 -9.70
CA LYS A 27 -6.74 -23.88 -10.43
C LYS A 27 -5.91 -23.14 -11.49
N LEU A 28 -4.68 -22.75 -11.16
CA LEU A 28 -3.79 -22.01 -12.06
C LEU A 28 -3.18 -22.90 -13.15
N PHE A 29 -2.57 -24.02 -12.75
CA PHE A 29 -1.69 -24.82 -13.58
C PHE A 29 -2.25 -26.19 -14.01
N LYS A 30 -3.57 -26.43 -13.87
CA LYS A 30 -4.22 -27.73 -14.15
C LYS A 30 -3.70 -28.47 -15.38
N THR A 31 -3.56 -27.76 -16.51
CA THR A 31 -3.12 -28.35 -17.78
C THR A 31 -1.61 -28.57 -17.87
N HIS A 32 -0.83 -27.87 -17.04
CA HIS A 32 0.64 -27.88 -17.01
C HIS A 32 1.20 -28.94 -16.07
N ILE A 33 0.44 -29.37 -15.06
CA ILE A 33 0.86 -30.39 -14.08
C ILE A 33 0.42 -31.79 -14.50
N THR A 34 1.16 -32.80 -14.03
CA THR A 34 0.85 -34.23 -14.19
C THR A 34 -0.15 -34.67 -13.13
N GLU A 35 0.10 -34.32 -11.87
CA GLU A 35 -0.78 -34.63 -10.74
C GLU A 35 -0.76 -33.48 -9.73
N ALA A 36 -1.89 -33.26 -9.07
CA ALA A 36 -2.03 -32.31 -7.97
C ALA A 36 -2.64 -33.04 -6.77
N LEU A 37 -1.86 -33.16 -5.70
CA LEU A 37 -2.28 -33.69 -4.40
C LEU A 37 -2.65 -32.50 -3.52
N THR A 38 -3.94 -32.14 -3.54
CA THR A 38 -4.42 -30.94 -2.86
C THR A 38 -4.96 -31.24 -1.48
N VAL A 39 -4.73 -30.32 -0.55
CA VAL A 39 -5.31 -30.33 0.80
C VAL A 39 -6.59 -29.49 0.84
N GLU A 40 -7.45 -29.76 1.83
CA GLU A 40 -8.60 -28.93 2.14
C GLU A 40 -8.15 -27.81 3.08
N GLU A 41 -8.29 -26.56 2.63
CA GLU A 41 -7.99 -25.38 3.43
C GLU A 41 -9.23 -25.00 4.25
N PRO A 42 -9.07 -24.64 5.53
CA PRO A 42 -10.19 -24.20 6.35
C PRO A 42 -10.60 -22.76 5.95
N GLU A 43 -11.68 -22.25 6.56
CA GLU A 43 -12.04 -20.84 6.40
C GLU A 43 -10.93 -19.92 6.94
N GLU A 44 -10.79 -18.70 6.41
CA GLU A 44 -9.71 -17.77 6.79
C GLU A 44 -9.64 -17.47 8.31
N GLU A 45 -10.76 -17.57 9.01
CA GLU A 45 -10.88 -17.35 10.46
C GLU A 45 -10.65 -18.63 11.29
N ALA A 46 -10.10 -19.68 10.69
CA ALA A 46 -9.86 -20.94 11.37
C ALA A 46 -8.88 -20.81 12.54
N SER A 47 -9.01 -21.72 13.50
CA SER A 47 -8.10 -21.79 14.63
C SER A 47 -6.68 -22.17 14.17
N PRO A 48 -5.64 -21.87 14.96
CA PRO A 48 -4.27 -22.25 14.64
C PRO A 48 -4.12 -23.74 14.30
N GLU A 49 -4.83 -24.59 15.05
CA GLU A 49 -4.81 -26.04 14.84
C GLU A 49 -5.40 -26.45 13.49
N GLY A 50 -6.30 -25.64 12.93
CA GLY A 50 -6.82 -25.82 11.57
C GLY A 50 -5.70 -25.72 10.54
N TRP A 51 -4.93 -24.63 10.59
CA TRP A 51 -3.82 -24.38 9.67
C TRP A 51 -2.65 -25.36 9.86
N THR A 52 -2.30 -25.69 11.10
CA THR A 52 -1.29 -26.73 11.37
C THR A 52 -1.69 -28.09 10.79
N LYS A 53 -2.96 -28.48 10.85
CA LYS A 53 -3.44 -29.73 10.24
C LYS A 53 -3.34 -29.74 8.71
N VAL A 54 -3.49 -28.58 8.07
CA VAL A 54 -3.31 -28.46 6.62
C VAL A 54 -1.87 -28.78 6.23
N ASP A 55 -0.90 -28.28 6.99
CA ASP A 55 0.51 -28.54 6.72
C ASP A 55 0.93 -29.97 7.13
N GLU A 56 0.35 -30.54 8.19
CA GLU A 56 0.47 -31.98 8.52
C GLU A 56 0.00 -32.88 7.36
N GLU A 57 -1.16 -32.58 6.77
CA GLU A 57 -1.69 -33.34 5.64
C GLU A 57 -0.87 -33.09 4.36
N THR A 58 -0.41 -31.85 4.14
CA THR A 58 0.49 -31.51 3.03
C THR A 58 1.77 -32.32 3.12
N HIS A 59 2.37 -32.42 4.32
CA HIS A 59 3.55 -33.24 4.58
C HIS A 59 3.28 -34.73 4.28
N ARG A 60 2.17 -35.28 4.77
CA ARG A 60 1.78 -36.68 4.51
C ARG A 60 1.64 -36.96 3.00
N LEU A 61 1.04 -36.04 2.25
CA LEU A 61 0.90 -36.16 0.80
C LEU A 61 2.23 -35.98 0.07
N ALA A 62 3.15 -35.18 0.62
CA ALA A 62 4.49 -34.98 0.08
C ALA A 62 5.33 -36.25 0.20
N LEU A 63 5.31 -36.93 1.36
CA LEU A 63 5.95 -38.24 1.54
C LEU A 63 5.43 -39.25 0.51
N LYS A 64 4.10 -39.34 0.36
CA LYS A 64 3.48 -40.21 -0.66
C LYS A 64 3.89 -39.85 -2.09
N ALA A 65 4.09 -38.56 -2.39
CA ALA A 65 4.55 -38.14 -3.71
C ALA A 65 5.98 -38.59 -3.97
N LEU A 66 6.88 -38.41 -3.00
CA LEU A 66 8.28 -38.86 -3.10
C LEU A 66 8.38 -40.38 -3.24
N GLU A 67 7.57 -41.15 -2.50
CA GLU A 67 7.53 -42.62 -2.63
C GLU A 67 6.96 -43.12 -3.97
N LYS A 68 6.04 -42.36 -4.57
CA LYS A 68 5.36 -42.75 -5.82
C LYS A 68 6.19 -42.41 -7.06
N TYR A 69 7.03 -41.38 -7.00
CA TYR A 69 7.74 -40.83 -8.16
C TYR A 69 9.24 -40.86 -7.94
N ASP A 70 9.90 -41.88 -8.50
CA ASP A 70 11.37 -42.00 -8.48
C ASP A 70 12.08 -40.90 -9.29
N THR A 71 11.36 -40.22 -10.21
CA THR A 71 11.87 -39.07 -10.98
C THR A 71 10.76 -38.05 -11.19
N GLY A 72 11.08 -36.76 -11.06
CA GLY A 72 10.10 -35.72 -11.30
C GLY A 72 10.54 -34.32 -10.87
N PHE A 73 9.72 -33.34 -11.22
CA PHE A 73 9.71 -32.02 -10.60
C PHE A 73 8.53 -31.94 -9.64
N ILE A 74 8.80 -31.84 -8.33
CA ILE A 74 7.79 -31.83 -7.28
C ILE A 74 7.84 -30.49 -6.56
N LEU A 75 6.72 -29.75 -6.56
CA LEU A 75 6.51 -28.60 -5.69
C LEU A 75 5.71 -29.02 -4.47
N ILE A 76 6.21 -28.71 -3.27
CA ILE A 76 5.51 -28.88 -2.00
C ILE A 76 5.27 -27.49 -1.42
N HIS A 77 4.02 -27.17 -1.11
CA HIS A 77 3.60 -25.85 -0.68
C HIS A 77 2.88 -25.92 0.67
N PHE A 78 3.58 -25.50 1.72
CA PHE A 78 3.06 -25.33 3.07
C PHE A 78 2.47 -23.93 3.22
N ILE A 79 1.21 -23.84 3.65
CA ILE A 79 0.44 -22.57 3.72
C ILE A 79 0.33 -22.05 5.17
N GLY A 80 0.55 -22.91 6.17
CA GLY A 80 0.29 -22.60 7.57
C GLY A 80 1.09 -21.40 8.08
N THR A 81 2.35 -21.25 7.66
CA THR A 81 3.20 -20.11 8.08
C THR A 81 2.64 -18.76 7.61
N ASP A 82 2.13 -18.67 6.38
CA ASP A 82 1.47 -17.47 5.85
C ASP A 82 0.19 -17.14 6.64
N SER A 83 -0.66 -18.15 6.80
CA SER A 83 -1.95 -17.99 7.48
C SER A 83 -1.80 -17.61 8.96
N LEU A 84 -0.84 -18.21 9.68
CA LEU A 84 -0.58 -17.84 11.07
C LEU A 84 0.09 -16.47 11.19
N ALA A 85 0.96 -16.09 10.24
CA ALA A 85 1.52 -14.74 10.21
C ALA A 85 0.44 -13.67 9.96
N HIS A 86 -0.60 -13.98 9.18
CA HIS A 86 -1.76 -13.09 9.02
C HIS A 86 -2.54 -12.88 10.33
N ILE A 87 -2.74 -13.95 11.09
CA ILE A 87 -3.58 -13.94 12.31
C ILE A 87 -2.82 -13.35 13.51
N PHE A 88 -1.57 -13.77 13.73
CA PHE A 88 -0.81 -13.47 14.95
C PHE A 88 0.36 -12.50 14.74
N GLY A 89 0.81 -12.34 13.49
CA GLY A 89 1.94 -11.51 13.12
C GLY A 89 3.21 -12.29 12.79
N GLY A 90 4.09 -11.68 11.99
CA GLY A 90 5.32 -12.31 11.48
C GLY A 90 6.41 -12.56 12.53
N VAL A 91 6.25 -12.03 13.75
CA VAL A 91 7.18 -12.24 14.89
C VAL A 91 6.52 -12.94 16.07
N SER A 92 5.36 -13.57 15.85
CA SER A 92 4.60 -14.28 16.89
C SER A 92 5.20 -15.64 17.26
N GLU A 93 4.86 -16.14 18.45
CA GLU A 93 5.26 -17.49 18.88
C GLU A 93 4.56 -18.56 18.03
N GLU A 94 3.32 -18.31 17.60
CA GLU A 94 2.54 -19.17 16.72
C GLU A 94 3.19 -19.32 15.34
N TYR A 95 3.60 -18.21 14.73
CA TYR A 95 4.34 -18.22 13.47
C TYR A 95 5.66 -18.99 13.61
N LEU A 96 6.43 -18.72 14.67
CA LEU A 96 7.71 -19.39 14.91
C LEU A 96 7.52 -20.90 15.12
N ALA A 97 6.50 -21.31 15.88
CA ALA A 97 6.20 -22.71 16.13
C ALA A 97 5.86 -23.45 14.83
N GLU A 98 5.11 -22.84 13.92
CA GLU A 98 4.80 -23.44 12.62
C GLU A 98 6.00 -23.45 11.69
N ALA A 99 6.83 -22.40 11.67
CA ALA A 99 8.07 -22.39 10.91
C ALA A 99 9.02 -23.53 11.34
N LEU A 100 9.15 -23.78 12.66
CA LEU A 100 9.93 -24.89 13.21
C LEU A 100 9.32 -26.26 12.88
N ARG A 101 7.99 -26.34 12.79
CA ARG A 101 7.29 -27.56 12.35
C ARG A 101 7.59 -27.87 10.87
N VAL A 102 7.50 -26.86 10.00
CA VAL A 102 7.86 -26.99 8.59
C VAL A 102 9.34 -27.34 8.41
N ASP A 103 10.26 -26.78 9.21
CA ASP A 103 11.67 -27.22 9.24
C ASP A 103 11.80 -28.72 9.56
N GLY A 104 11.02 -29.20 10.54
CA GLY A 104 10.91 -30.63 10.85
C GLY A 104 10.45 -31.47 9.65
N TYR A 105 9.41 -31.02 8.95
CA TYR A 105 8.93 -31.70 7.73
C TYR A 105 9.97 -31.69 6.62
N ILE A 106 10.69 -30.59 6.40
CA ILE A 106 11.77 -30.52 5.43
C ILE A 106 12.85 -31.55 5.76
N ARG A 107 13.20 -31.73 7.04
CA ARG A 107 14.15 -32.77 7.48
C ARG A 107 13.65 -34.18 7.16
N GLU A 108 12.37 -34.46 7.38
CA GLU A 108 11.78 -35.78 7.08
C GLU A 108 11.75 -36.05 5.57
N LEU A 109 11.38 -35.07 4.76
CA LEU A 109 11.43 -35.15 3.30
C LEU A 109 12.85 -35.39 2.80
N LEU A 110 13.84 -34.71 3.39
CA LEU A 110 15.26 -34.87 3.04
C LEU A 110 15.77 -36.29 3.28
N ASN A 111 15.23 -37.02 4.27
CA ASN A 111 15.60 -38.40 4.53
C ASN A 111 15.17 -39.39 3.43
N LEU A 112 14.23 -38.99 2.57
CA LEU A 112 13.79 -39.79 1.41
C LEU A 112 14.53 -39.42 0.11
N MET A 113 15.35 -38.36 0.13
CA MET A 113 16.09 -37.88 -1.04
C MET A 113 17.52 -38.42 -1.04
N ASP A 114 18.05 -38.69 -2.23
CA ASP A 114 19.47 -38.96 -2.42
C ASP A 114 20.15 -37.69 -2.95
N LEU A 115 20.88 -36.96 -2.11
CA LEU A 115 21.49 -35.68 -2.50
C LEU A 115 22.62 -35.80 -3.53
N ASP A 116 23.06 -37.01 -3.89
CA ASP A 116 23.97 -37.23 -5.02
C ASP A 116 23.22 -37.25 -6.38
N GLU A 117 21.89 -37.48 -6.34
CA GLU A 117 21.00 -37.55 -7.50
C GLU A 117 19.97 -36.40 -7.55
N ASP A 118 19.49 -35.96 -6.40
CA ASP A 118 18.40 -35.02 -6.22
C ASP A 118 18.88 -33.61 -5.87
N VAL A 119 18.00 -32.63 -6.05
CA VAL A 119 18.19 -31.25 -5.61
C VAL A 119 16.97 -30.79 -4.82
N LEU A 120 17.20 -30.31 -3.60
CA LEU A 120 16.21 -29.59 -2.80
C LEU A 120 16.40 -28.08 -2.95
N ILE A 121 15.30 -27.37 -3.23
CA ILE A 121 15.24 -25.91 -3.22
C ILE A 121 14.16 -25.48 -2.23
N VAL A 122 14.54 -24.73 -1.20
CA VAL A 122 13.63 -24.16 -0.20
C VAL A 122 13.57 -22.65 -0.40
N THR A 123 12.37 -22.11 -0.59
CA THR A 123 12.13 -20.67 -0.76
C THR A 123 10.73 -20.31 -0.27
N SER A 124 10.47 -19.01 -0.12
CA SER A 124 9.11 -18.45 0.01
C SER A 124 8.79 -17.58 -1.20
N ASP A 125 7.51 -17.29 -1.43
CA ASP A 125 7.04 -16.30 -2.42
C ASP A 125 7.03 -14.88 -1.84
N HIS A 126 6.80 -14.71 -0.54
CA HIS A 126 6.98 -13.46 0.19
C HIS A 126 7.28 -13.68 1.69
N GLY A 127 7.52 -12.59 2.42
CA GLY A 127 7.53 -12.54 3.88
C GLY A 127 6.38 -11.71 4.43
N HIS A 128 6.41 -11.42 5.74
CA HIS A 128 5.40 -10.66 6.48
C HIS A 128 6.05 -9.55 7.31
N ILE A 129 5.33 -8.45 7.51
CA ILE A 129 5.70 -7.47 8.55
C ILE A 129 5.46 -8.03 9.95
N ASP A 130 6.08 -7.43 10.98
CA ASP A 130 5.99 -7.89 12.37
C ASP A 130 4.54 -8.09 12.86
N ALA A 131 3.64 -7.16 12.53
CA ALA A 131 2.23 -7.21 12.91
C ALA A 131 1.38 -8.18 12.06
N GLY A 132 1.99 -8.83 11.07
CA GLY A 132 1.31 -9.57 10.02
C GLY A 132 0.91 -8.64 8.87
N GLY A 133 0.86 -9.19 7.66
CA GLY A 133 0.57 -8.45 6.42
C GLY A 133 1.72 -8.47 5.44
N HIS A 134 1.39 -8.53 4.15
CA HIS A 134 2.35 -8.59 3.04
C HIS A 134 1.79 -7.83 1.81
N GLY A 135 2.37 -8.00 0.62
CA GLY A 135 1.98 -7.28 -0.61
C GLY A 135 2.53 -5.85 -0.73
N GLY A 136 3.30 -5.42 0.28
CA GLY A 136 3.96 -4.14 0.38
C GLY A 136 5.33 -4.07 -0.28
N TRP A 137 6.08 -3.01 0.06
CA TRP A 137 7.46 -2.76 -0.41
C TRP A 137 8.50 -2.88 0.71
N GLU A 138 8.06 -3.31 1.89
CA GLU A 138 8.89 -3.56 3.06
C GLU A 138 9.91 -4.67 2.76
N GLU A 139 11.15 -4.48 3.24
CA GLU A 139 12.25 -5.42 2.97
C GLU A 139 11.94 -6.82 3.53
N GLU A 140 11.39 -6.91 4.74
CA GLU A 140 10.93 -8.16 5.35
C GLU A 140 9.83 -8.90 4.57
N VAL A 141 9.08 -8.18 3.71
CA VAL A 141 8.05 -8.76 2.83
C VAL A 141 8.66 -9.23 1.51
N LEU A 142 9.65 -8.49 0.98
CA LEU A 142 10.26 -8.78 -0.32
C LEU A 142 11.41 -9.78 -0.24
N ARG A 143 12.13 -9.84 0.88
CA ARG A 143 13.31 -10.68 1.06
C ARG A 143 12.93 -12.01 1.69
N VAL A 144 13.07 -13.06 0.90
CA VAL A 144 12.75 -14.44 1.28
C VAL A 144 14.00 -15.31 1.34
N PRO A 145 14.00 -16.43 2.09
CA PRO A 145 15.07 -17.42 1.99
C PRO A 145 15.12 -18.04 0.59
N LEU A 146 16.32 -18.36 0.12
CA LEU A 146 16.55 -19.24 -1.02
C LEU A 146 17.72 -20.15 -0.65
N VAL A 147 17.41 -21.42 -0.35
CA VAL A 147 18.39 -22.44 0.02
C VAL A 147 18.35 -23.53 -1.03
N MET A 148 19.51 -23.91 -1.55
CA MET A 148 19.67 -24.99 -2.53
C MET A 148 20.70 -25.99 -2.02
N VAL A 149 20.41 -27.28 -2.13
CA VAL A 149 21.33 -28.36 -1.75
C VAL A 149 21.10 -29.59 -2.64
N GLY A 150 22.15 -30.38 -2.86
CA GLY A 150 22.09 -31.62 -3.62
C GLY A 150 22.99 -31.61 -4.85
N LYS A 151 22.64 -32.46 -5.82
CA LYS A 151 23.44 -32.72 -7.01
C LYS A 151 23.77 -31.43 -7.77
N ALA A 152 25.05 -31.25 -8.08
CA ALA A 152 25.55 -30.12 -8.85
C ALA A 152 25.24 -28.74 -8.24
N ILE A 153 24.94 -28.66 -6.94
CA ILE A 153 24.84 -27.37 -6.24
C ILE A 153 26.21 -26.98 -5.67
N ARG A 154 26.66 -25.77 -5.99
CA ARG A 154 27.93 -25.23 -5.48
C ARG A 154 27.77 -24.80 -4.02
N GLN A 155 28.60 -25.36 -3.14
CA GLN A 155 28.62 -25.02 -1.72
C GLN A 155 29.32 -23.69 -1.44
N GLY A 156 28.98 -23.03 -0.33
CA GLY A 156 29.65 -21.82 0.16
C GLY A 156 29.31 -20.54 -0.61
N VAL A 157 28.27 -20.54 -1.44
CA VAL A 157 27.82 -19.37 -2.19
C VAL A 157 26.66 -18.69 -1.47
N TYR A 158 26.86 -17.43 -1.08
CA TYR A 158 25.86 -16.61 -0.39
C TYR A 158 25.62 -15.33 -1.18
N THR A 159 24.49 -15.23 -1.86
CA THR A 159 24.16 -14.07 -2.71
C THR A 159 22.65 -13.92 -2.85
N GLU A 160 22.19 -12.67 -2.93
CA GLU A 160 20.79 -12.35 -3.18
C GLU A 160 20.47 -12.46 -4.67
N LYS A 161 19.32 -13.07 -4.97
CA LYS A 161 18.84 -13.26 -6.34
C LYS A 161 17.35 -13.00 -6.44
N PRO A 162 16.88 -12.43 -7.57
CA PRO A 162 15.46 -12.24 -7.79
C PRO A 162 14.76 -13.59 -8.00
N GLN A 163 13.55 -13.77 -7.46
CA GLN A 163 12.77 -15.00 -7.61
C GLN A 163 12.52 -15.41 -9.08
N VAL A 164 12.52 -14.44 -10.01
CA VAL A 164 12.37 -14.70 -11.45
C VAL A 164 13.45 -15.61 -12.03
N ASP A 165 14.58 -15.79 -11.34
CA ASP A 165 15.69 -16.66 -11.71
C ASP A 165 15.46 -18.13 -11.27
N ILE A 166 14.49 -18.42 -10.39
CA ILE A 166 14.27 -19.77 -9.85
C ILE A 166 13.80 -20.75 -10.94
N ALA A 167 12.73 -20.42 -11.66
CA ALA A 167 12.20 -21.28 -12.72
C ALA A 167 13.22 -21.65 -13.82
N PRO A 168 13.99 -20.70 -14.40
CA PRO A 168 15.04 -21.06 -15.35
C PRO A 168 16.23 -21.80 -14.70
N THR A 169 16.48 -21.63 -13.41
CA THR A 169 17.49 -22.43 -12.67
C THR A 169 17.04 -23.88 -12.52
N VAL A 170 15.78 -24.12 -12.15
CA VAL A 170 15.18 -25.46 -12.12
C VAL A 170 15.24 -26.12 -13.50
N ALA A 171 14.87 -25.39 -14.56
CA ALA A 171 15.00 -25.89 -15.93
C ALA A 171 16.44 -26.29 -16.25
N ALA A 172 17.41 -25.44 -15.88
CA ALA A 172 18.82 -25.74 -16.09
C ALA A 172 19.28 -26.98 -15.32
N LEU A 173 18.88 -27.17 -14.05
CA LEU A 173 19.24 -28.36 -13.27
C LEU A 173 18.67 -29.64 -13.89
N LEU A 174 17.40 -29.62 -14.30
CA LEU A 174 16.71 -30.76 -14.93
C LEU A 174 17.12 -31.00 -16.39
N GLY A 175 17.96 -30.16 -16.98
CA GLY A 175 18.35 -30.28 -18.39
C GLY A 175 17.24 -29.92 -19.39
N LEU A 176 16.25 -29.16 -18.93
CA LEU A 176 15.08 -28.74 -19.69
C LEU A 176 15.28 -27.37 -20.38
N PRO A 177 14.52 -27.04 -21.44
CA PRO A 177 14.52 -25.68 -21.98
C PRO A 177 13.97 -24.67 -20.96
N SER A 178 14.46 -23.43 -20.96
CA SER A 178 13.87 -22.39 -20.11
C SER A 178 12.45 -22.06 -20.58
N PRO A 179 11.46 -21.85 -19.67
CA PRO A 179 10.12 -21.44 -20.06
C PRO A 179 10.15 -20.18 -20.93
N ALA A 180 9.36 -20.15 -22.01
CA ALA A 180 9.44 -19.11 -23.03
C ALA A 180 9.19 -17.69 -22.49
N HIS A 181 8.40 -17.59 -21.41
CA HIS A 181 8.04 -16.32 -20.76
C HIS A 181 8.89 -16.00 -19.52
N SER A 182 9.90 -16.80 -19.20
CA SER A 182 10.85 -16.47 -18.14
C SER A 182 11.57 -15.17 -18.45
N GLN A 183 11.62 -14.28 -17.45
CA GLN A 183 12.32 -13.00 -17.51
C GLN A 183 13.71 -13.07 -16.86
N GLY A 184 13.91 -14.05 -15.98
CA GLY A 184 15.15 -14.32 -15.28
C GLY A 184 16.08 -15.25 -16.05
N ARG A 185 17.23 -15.54 -15.47
CA ARG A 185 18.27 -16.43 -16.01
C ARG A 185 18.55 -17.58 -15.05
N PRO A 186 19.12 -18.71 -15.51
CA PRO A 186 19.64 -19.70 -14.59
C PRO A 186 20.79 -19.10 -13.75
N LEU A 187 20.80 -19.45 -12.48
CA LEU A 187 21.84 -19.11 -11.50
C LEU A 187 23.04 -20.04 -11.67
N LEU A 188 23.76 -19.92 -12.79
CA LEU A 188 24.93 -20.75 -13.10
C LEU A 188 26.08 -20.59 -12.09
N GLU A 189 26.10 -19.50 -11.34
CA GLU A 189 27.02 -19.28 -10.21
C GLU A 189 26.71 -20.20 -9.01
N MET A 190 25.47 -20.68 -8.87
CA MET A 190 25.02 -21.62 -7.83
C MET A 190 25.15 -23.09 -8.27
N ILE A 191 25.48 -23.34 -9.54
CA ILE A 191 25.56 -24.69 -10.11
C ILE A 191 27.04 -25.07 -10.26
N GLU A 192 27.43 -26.20 -9.68
CA GLU A 192 28.75 -26.80 -9.84
C GLU A 192 28.76 -27.69 -11.09
N ALA A 193 29.44 -27.23 -12.14
CA ALA A 193 29.54 -27.92 -13.41
C ALA A 193 30.76 -27.42 -14.21
N PRO A 194 31.32 -28.24 -15.13
CA PRO A 194 32.36 -27.79 -16.04
C PRO A 194 31.93 -26.55 -16.84
N ALA A 195 32.90 -25.69 -17.16
CA ALA A 195 32.65 -24.44 -17.88
C ALA A 195 31.89 -24.67 -19.21
N GLU A 196 32.23 -25.73 -19.95
CA GLU A 196 31.51 -26.11 -21.17
C GLU A 196 30.00 -26.36 -20.94
N VAL A 197 29.66 -27.06 -19.86
CA VAL A 197 28.26 -27.34 -19.49
C VAL A 197 27.54 -26.04 -19.10
N LYS A 198 28.20 -25.18 -18.31
CA LYS A 198 27.67 -23.86 -17.97
C LYS A 198 27.46 -23.02 -19.22
N GLY A 199 28.40 -23.04 -20.17
CA GLY A 199 28.32 -22.26 -21.39
C GLY A 199 27.19 -22.70 -22.32
N ARG A 200 26.98 -24.02 -22.48
CA ARG A 200 25.84 -24.56 -23.22
C ARG A 200 24.50 -24.16 -22.58
N LYS A 201 24.35 -24.32 -21.26
CA LYS A 201 23.12 -23.92 -20.53
C LYS A 201 22.90 -22.42 -20.62
N GLY A 202 23.97 -21.63 -20.48
CA GLY A 202 23.93 -20.17 -20.58
C GLY A 202 23.53 -19.67 -21.96
N LEU A 203 24.05 -20.27 -23.03
CA LEU A 203 23.69 -19.89 -24.39
C LEU A 203 22.22 -20.21 -24.71
N ASN A 204 21.71 -21.36 -24.25
CA ASN A 204 20.30 -21.72 -24.41
C ASN A 204 19.38 -20.71 -23.70
N ALA A 205 19.69 -20.36 -22.44
CA ALA A 205 18.95 -19.35 -21.70
C ALA A 205 19.03 -17.97 -22.37
N ALA A 206 20.22 -17.59 -22.86
CA ALA A 206 20.41 -16.32 -23.54
C ALA A 206 19.57 -16.20 -24.82
N LEU A 207 19.45 -17.28 -25.60
CA LEU A 207 18.61 -17.31 -26.79
C LEU A 207 17.12 -17.17 -26.46
N GLN A 208 16.64 -17.84 -25.40
CA GLN A 208 15.25 -17.65 -24.91
C GLN A 208 15.02 -16.20 -24.50
N LEU A 209 15.95 -15.61 -23.74
CA LEU A 209 15.86 -14.22 -23.30
C LEU A 209 15.88 -13.23 -24.47
N VAL A 210 16.65 -13.49 -25.53
CA VAL A 210 16.60 -12.69 -26.76
C VAL A 210 15.18 -12.70 -27.35
N GLY A 211 14.59 -13.88 -27.49
CA GLY A 211 13.21 -14.01 -27.97
C GLY A 211 12.21 -13.23 -27.13
N PHE A 212 12.29 -13.36 -25.81
CA PHE A 212 11.42 -12.64 -24.88
C PHE A 212 11.59 -11.12 -24.97
N TYR A 213 12.82 -10.61 -24.83
CA TYR A 213 13.06 -9.16 -24.73
C TYR A 213 12.86 -8.42 -26.05
N ASP A 214 13.07 -9.07 -27.20
CA ASP A 214 12.74 -8.48 -28.49
C ASP A 214 11.22 -8.46 -28.74
N ALA A 215 10.48 -9.49 -28.31
CA ALA A 215 9.01 -9.47 -28.33
C ALA A 215 8.46 -8.40 -27.38
N TYR A 216 9.02 -8.30 -26.17
CA TYR A 216 8.71 -7.26 -25.19
C TYR A 216 8.92 -5.86 -25.78
N SER A 217 10.09 -5.57 -26.36
CA SER A 217 10.38 -4.27 -26.96
C SER A 217 9.40 -3.92 -28.09
N LYS A 218 9.07 -4.89 -28.96
CA LYS A 218 8.07 -4.71 -30.02
C LYS A 218 6.68 -4.40 -29.46
N ALA A 219 6.25 -5.09 -28.40
CA ALA A 219 4.98 -4.82 -27.73
C ALA A 219 4.92 -3.42 -27.09
N LEU A 220 6.08 -2.81 -26.79
CA LEU A 220 6.19 -1.43 -26.35
C LEU A 220 6.27 -0.40 -27.50
N GLY A 221 6.27 -0.85 -28.76
CA GLY A 221 6.50 -0.02 -29.94
C GLY A 221 7.95 0.43 -30.10
N GLY A 222 8.90 -0.30 -29.49
CA GLY A 222 10.34 -0.05 -29.57
C GLY A 222 11.04 -0.87 -30.65
N ARG A 223 12.35 -0.60 -30.84
CA ARG A 223 13.23 -1.42 -31.69
C ARG A 223 13.75 -2.63 -30.90
N THR A 224 14.02 -3.72 -31.59
CA THR A 224 14.72 -4.88 -31.03
C THR A 224 16.12 -4.48 -30.59
N PHE A 225 16.61 -5.08 -29.50
CA PHE A 225 17.94 -4.80 -28.96
C PHE A 225 18.63 -6.05 -28.42
N ALA A 226 17.88 -7.11 -28.11
CA ALA A 226 18.42 -8.22 -27.33
C ALA A 226 19.45 -9.02 -28.14
N GLY A 227 19.25 -9.18 -29.45
CA GLY A 227 20.23 -9.81 -30.34
C GLY A 227 21.60 -9.11 -30.37
N ASP A 228 21.62 -7.77 -30.36
CA ASP A 228 22.85 -6.99 -30.33
C ASP A 228 23.58 -7.15 -28.99
N VAL A 229 22.83 -7.21 -27.89
CA VAL A 229 23.38 -7.51 -26.56
C VAL A 229 23.99 -8.90 -26.57
N LEU A 230 23.28 -9.91 -27.10
CA LEU A 230 23.82 -11.28 -27.15
C LEU A 230 25.12 -11.32 -27.95
N LYS A 231 25.19 -10.65 -29.11
CA LYS A 231 26.42 -10.58 -29.91
C LYS A 231 27.63 -10.12 -29.10
N LYS A 232 27.45 -9.19 -28.16
CA LYS A 232 28.51 -8.68 -27.28
C LYS A 232 29.00 -9.71 -26.24
N TYR A 233 28.12 -10.52 -25.67
CA TYR A 233 28.47 -11.45 -24.57
C TYR A 233 28.57 -12.92 -25.01
N ARG A 234 28.22 -13.24 -26.27
CA ARG A 234 28.04 -14.61 -26.76
C ARG A 234 29.27 -15.48 -26.54
N GLU A 235 30.46 -14.96 -26.84
CA GLU A 235 31.71 -15.73 -26.73
C GLU A 235 32.00 -16.11 -25.27
N ASN A 236 31.99 -15.13 -24.36
CA ASN A 236 32.19 -15.33 -22.93
C ASN A 236 31.14 -16.28 -22.33
N ILE A 237 29.87 -16.15 -22.75
CA ILE A 237 28.82 -17.10 -22.36
C ILE A 237 29.15 -18.49 -22.89
N ALA A 238 29.52 -18.63 -24.16
CA ALA A 238 29.75 -19.93 -24.78
C ALA A 238 30.91 -20.72 -24.12
N ILE A 239 31.96 -20.04 -23.68
CA ILE A 239 33.08 -20.67 -22.97
C ILE A 239 32.79 -20.93 -21.47
N GLY A 240 31.63 -20.49 -20.97
CA GLY A 240 31.23 -20.68 -19.57
C GLY A 240 31.96 -19.76 -18.59
N GLU A 241 32.36 -18.56 -19.02
CA GLU A 241 32.99 -17.57 -18.15
C GLU A 241 32.05 -17.18 -16.99
N GLU A 242 32.59 -17.21 -15.77
CA GLU A 242 31.83 -16.91 -14.55
C GLU A 242 31.25 -15.48 -14.64
N GLY A 243 29.95 -15.33 -14.40
CA GLY A 243 29.26 -14.04 -14.46
C GLY A 243 28.91 -13.52 -15.87
N ALA A 244 29.37 -14.13 -16.96
CA ALA A 244 29.08 -13.65 -18.32
C ALA A 244 27.57 -13.60 -18.63
N LEU A 245 26.82 -14.64 -18.25
CA LEU A 245 25.35 -14.66 -18.41
C LEU A 245 24.67 -13.61 -17.52
N ALA A 246 25.19 -13.37 -16.32
CA ALA A 246 24.67 -12.36 -15.39
C ALA A 246 24.84 -10.95 -15.97
N ASN A 247 26.02 -10.67 -16.52
CA ASN A 247 26.33 -9.38 -17.17
C ASN A 247 25.47 -9.15 -18.41
N PHE A 248 25.24 -10.21 -19.21
CA PHE A 248 24.32 -10.17 -20.34
C PHE A 248 22.89 -9.83 -19.90
N HIS A 249 22.37 -10.51 -18.88
CA HIS A 249 21.02 -10.29 -18.36
C HIS A 249 20.85 -8.90 -17.73
N ALA A 250 21.87 -8.39 -17.03
CA ALA A 250 21.89 -7.03 -16.50
C ALA A 250 21.83 -5.96 -17.61
N ASP A 251 22.52 -6.17 -18.75
CA ASP A 251 22.44 -5.27 -19.90
C ASP A 251 21.06 -5.33 -20.58
N LEU A 252 20.48 -6.53 -20.72
CA LEU A 252 19.12 -6.71 -21.24
C LEU A 252 18.07 -5.99 -20.39
N THR A 253 18.07 -6.22 -19.07
CA THR A 253 17.09 -5.63 -18.15
C THR A 253 17.21 -4.11 -18.11
N ARG A 254 18.42 -3.55 -18.16
CA ARG A 254 18.65 -2.11 -18.28
C ARG A 254 18.05 -1.53 -19.57
N ARG A 255 18.20 -2.21 -20.71
CA ARG A 255 17.61 -1.78 -21.99
C ARG A 255 16.10 -1.94 -22.01
N ALA A 256 15.57 -3.02 -21.43
CA ALA A 256 14.14 -3.22 -21.27
C ALA A 256 13.51 -2.13 -20.41
N PHE A 257 14.16 -1.75 -19.31
CA PHE A 257 13.77 -0.62 -18.47
C PHE A 257 13.72 0.69 -19.28
N ALA A 258 14.75 0.96 -20.08
CA ALA A 258 14.79 2.16 -20.94
C ALA A 258 13.65 2.16 -21.98
N ALA A 259 13.37 1.02 -22.61
CA ALA A 259 12.26 0.88 -23.56
C ALA A 259 10.89 1.14 -22.89
N ARG A 260 10.69 0.59 -21.68
CA ARG A 260 9.51 0.84 -20.86
C ARG A 260 9.35 2.31 -20.50
N MET A 261 10.41 2.95 -20.01
CA MET A 261 10.39 4.37 -19.67
C MET A 261 10.11 5.24 -20.90
N ALA A 262 10.66 4.91 -22.06
CA ALA A 262 10.39 5.63 -23.30
C ALA A 262 8.89 5.58 -23.67
N ARG A 263 8.22 4.43 -23.52
CA ARG A 263 6.76 4.33 -23.74
C ARG A 263 5.99 5.15 -22.70
N LEU A 264 6.33 5.03 -21.41
CA LEU A 264 5.66 5.80 -20.36
C LEU A 264 5.79 7.30 -20.56
N TRP A 265 6.94 7.80 -20.99
CA TRP A 265 7.12 9.22 -21.28
C TRP A 265 6.29 9.72 -22.45
N ARG A 266 6.14 8.92 -23.51
CA ARG A 266 5.20 9.26 -24.61
C ARG A 266 3.78 9.37 -24.10
N GLU A 267 3.33 8.43 -23.27
CA GLU A 267 1.99 8.47 -22.68
C GLU A 267 1.80 9.65 -21.71
N ARG A 268 2.82 9.98 -20.90
CA ARG A 268 2.84 11.16 -20.00
C ARG A 268 2.74 12.47 -20.77
N LEU A 269 3.45 12.61 -21.90
CA LEU A 269 3.39 13.81 -22.74
C LEU A 269 1.99 14.04 -23.32
N VAL A 270 1.29 12.97 -23.70
CA VAL A 270 -0.11 13.07 -24.17
C VAL A 270 -1.05 13.51 -23.04
N ARG A 271 -0.83 13.04 -21.80
CA ARG A 271 -1.64 13.42 -20.63
C ARG A 271 -1.30 14.79 -20.05
N PHE A 272 -0.09 15.29 -20.31
CA PHE A 272 0.44 16.51 -19.68
C PHE A 272 -0.46 17.75 -19.86
N PRO A 273 -1.01 18.07 -21.04
CA PRO A 273 -1.89 19.23 -21.19
C PRO A 273 -3.17 19.13 -20.34
N ILE A 274 -3.72 17.93 -20.18
CA ILE A 274 -4.91 17.69 -19.36
C ILE A 274 -4.56 17.87 -17.89
N ALA A 275 -3.48 17.24 -17.42
CA ALA A 275 -2.99 17.39 -16.05
C ALA A 275 -2.67 18.86 -15.72
N LEU A 276 -1.98 19.55 -16.64
CA LEU A 276 -1.68 20.96 -16.50
C LEU A 276 -2.97 21.81 -16.43
N ALA A 277 -4.00 21.50 -17.22
CA ALA A 277 -5.28 22.20 -17.13
C ALA A 277 -5.98 21.94 -15.79
N ILE A 278 -6.00 20.69 -15.30
CA ILE A 278 -6.56 20.32 -13.99
C ILE A 278 -5.84 21.09 -12.87
N ALA A 279 -4.52 21.19 -12.93
CA ALA A 279 -3.72 21.94 -11.96
C ALA A 279 -3.94 23.47 -12.07
N LEU A 280 -3.99 24.03 -13.28
CA LEU A 280 -4.01 25.48 -13.47
C LEU A 280 -5.39 26.12 -13.39
N LEU A 281 -6.48 25.43 -13.76
CA LEU A 281 -7.83 26.02 -13.76
C LEU A 281 -8.26 26.54 -12.38
N PRO A 282 -8.09 25.79 -11.28
CA PRO A 282 -8.42 26.29 -9.94
C PRO A 282 -7.46 27.41 -9.49
N LEU A 283 -6.22 27.39 -9.94
CA LEU A 283 -5.25 28.46 -9.63
C LEU A 283 -5.57 29.76 -10.38
N LEU A 284 -6.02 29.65 -11.64
CA LEU A 284 -6.44 30.79 -12.45
C LEU A 284 -7.62 31.51 -11.81
N TYR A 285 -8.56 30.76 -11.22
CA TYR A 285 -9.62 31.35 -10.39
C TYR A 285 -9.03 32.22 -9.26
N LEU A 286 -8.07 31.71 -8.50
CA LEU A 286 -7.43 32.50 -7.42
C LEU A 286 -6.69 33.74 -7.94
N LEU A 287 -6.02 33.64 -9.09
CA LEU A 287 -5.24 34.72 -9.70
C LEU A 287 -6.14 35.85 -10.24
N LEU A 288 -7.28 35.51 -10.85
CA LEU A 288 -8.24 36.50 -11.37
C LEU A 288 -8.89 37.30 -10.23
N TYR A 289 -9.03 36.73 -9.04
CA TYR A 289 -9.58 37.41 -7.86
C TYR A 289 -8.50 37.90 -6.87
N ARG A 290 -7.44 38.50 -7.41
CA ARG A 290 -6.22 38.93 -6.68
C ARG A 290 -6.45 39.77 -5.42
N LYS A 291 -7.57 40.51 -5.32
CA LYS A 291 -7.95 41.28 -4.11
C LYS A 291 -8.28 40.39 -2.90
N ARG A 292 -8.67 39.14 -3.12
CA ARG A 292 -9.05 38.15 -2.09
C ARG A 292 -7.88 37.26 -1.62
N ILE A 293 -6.72 37.32 -2.26
CA ILE A 293 -5.52 36.54 -1.88
C ILE A 293 -5.10 36.79 -0.43
N ARG A 294 -5.19 38.03 0.06
CA ARG A 294 -4.86 38.35 1.47
C ARG A 294 -5.84 37.69 2.46
N GLN A 295 -7.07 37.43 2.03
CA GLN A 295 -8.10 36.77 2.84
C GLN A 295 -8.00 35.23 2.77
N ALA A 296 -7.31 34.71 1.75
CA ALA A 296 -7.08 33.28 1.53
C ALA A 296 -5.97 32.67 2.41
N ALA A 297 -5.10 33.50 3.01
CA ALA A 297 -3.96 33.02 3.79
C ALA A 297 -4.37 32.14 4.99
N ILE A 298 -5.36 32.57 5.78
CA ILE A 298 -5.84 31.77 6.93
C ILE A 298 -6.49 30.46 6.46
N PRO A 299 -7.46 30.48 5.52
CA PRO A 299 -8.02 29.24 4.97
C PRO A 299 -6.97 28.28 4.40
N LEU A 300 -5.93 28.79 3.74
CA LEU A 300 -4.82 28.00 3.23
C LEU A 300 -4.04 27.30 4.35
N VAL A 301 -3.71 28.01 5.43
CA VAL A 301 -3.05 27.41 6.61
C VAL A 301 -3.92 26.31 7.21
N PHE A 302 -5.23 26.53 7.28
CA PHE A 302 -6.16 25.50 7.77
C PHE A 302 -6.26 24.31 6.80
N ALA A 303 -6.20 24.52 5.49
CA ALA A 303 -6.13 23.40 4.54
C ALA A 303 -4.86 22.56 4.74
N LEU A 304 -3.72 23.20 5.03
CA LEU A 304 -2.49 22.49 5.40
C LEU A 304 -2.63 21.76 6.75
N LEU A 305 -3.30 22.38 7.73
CA LEU A 305 -3.60 21.76 9.03
C LEU A 305 -4.45 20.49 8.88
N TYR A 306 -5.41 20.46 7.95
CA TYR A 306 -6.16 19.23 7.61
C TYR A 306 -5.20 18.09 7.27
N PHE A 307 -4.22 18.32 6.40
CA PHE A 307 -3.24 17.29 6.03
C PHE A 307 -2.36 16.91 7.21
N VAL A 308 -1.95 17.86 8.05
CA VAL A 308 -1.18 17.55 9.27
C VAL A 308 -1.98 16.62 10.19
N ILE A 309 -3.25 16.91 10.43
CA ILE A 309 -4.11 16.09 11.30
C ILE A 309 -4.33 14.71 10.68
N TYR A 310 -4.74 14.65 9.41
CA TYR A 310 -4.99 13.38 8.73
C TYR A 310 -3.74 12.48 8.71
N ASN A 311 -2.59 13.05 8.33
CA ASN A 311 -1.33 12.28 8.28
C ASN A 311 -0.84 11.92 9.70
N SER A 312 -1.07 12.75 10.72
CA SER A 312 -0.74 12.38 12.10
C SER A 312 -1.59 11.21 12.58
N ILE A 313 -2.88 11.19 12.25
CA ILE A 313 -3.74 10.04 12.56
C ILE A 313 -3.23 8.81 11.82
N PHE A 314 -3.01 8.91 10.50
CA PHE A 314 -2.61 7.79 9.67
C PHE A 314 -1.25 7.18 10.09
N PHE A 315 -0.21 8.00 10.22
CA PHE A 315 1.15 7.51 10.47
C PHE A 315 1.47 7.33 11.95
N ILE A 316 1.01 8.23 12.83
CA ILE A 316 1.43 8.24 14.24
C ILE A 316 0.42 7.49 15.10
N LEU A 317 -0.87 7.84 15.01
CA LEU A 317 -1.89 7.24 15.88
C LEU A 317 -2.21 5.80 15.47
N ARG A 318 -2.25 5.52 14.16
CA ARG A 318 -2.57 4.19 13.62
C ARG A 318 -1.35 3.37 13.23
N GLY A 319 -0.16 3.98 13.14
CA GLY A 319 1.07 3.28 12.75
C GLY A 319 1.09 2.78 11.30
N HIS A 320 0.18 3.24 10.44
CA HIS A 320 0.11 2.75 9.07
C HIS A 320 1.28 3.27 8.21
N ARG A 321 1.52 2.57 7.11
CA ARG A 321 2.44 2.98 6.04
C ARG A 321 1.66 3.08 4.73
N TRP A 322 2.21 3.77 3.74
CA TRP A 322 1.69 3.68 2.37
C TRP A 322 2.10 2.34 1.76
N SER A 323 1.44 1.27 2.23
CA SER A 323 1.75 -0.10 1.89
C SER A 323 0.50 -0.96 1.97
N PHE A 324 0.42 -1.95 1.08
CA PHE A 324 -0.64 -2.96 1.12
C PHE A 324 -0.52 -3.90 2.32
N SER A 325 0.63 -3.92 3.01
CA SER A 325 0.81 -4.64 4.27
C SER A 325 0.06 -4.02 5.46
N ALA A 326 -0.70 -2.93 5.25
CA ALA A 326 -1.50 -2.29 6.29
C ALA A 326 -2.76 -3.08 6.71
N PHE A 327 -3.12 -4.14 5.99
CA PHE A 327 -4.23 -5.03 6.30
C PHE A 327 -3.89 -6.48 5.95
N ASN A 328 -4.41 -7.41 6.75
CA ASN A 328 -3.99 -8.82 6.77
C ASN A 328 -5.00 -9.77 6.14
N SER A 329 -6.20 -9.33 5.76
CA SER A 329 -7.15 -10.20 5.06
C SER A 329 -8.06 -9.38 4.15
N GLU A 330 -8.72 -10.05 3.20
CA GLU A 330 -9.68 -9.39 2.32
C GLU A 330 -10.83 -8.74 3.12
N ALA A 331 -11.24 -9.36 4.23
CA ALA A 331 -12.24 -8.81 5.14
C ALA A 331 -11.80 -7.47 5.76
N GLN A 332 -10.51 -7.33 6.07
CA GLN A 332 -9.95 -6.10 6.66
C GLN A 332 -9.86 -4.94 5.68
N ILE A 333 -9.80 -5.19 4.36
CA ILE A 333 -9.72 -4.14 3.32
C ILE A 333 -10.84 -3.11 3.50
N LYS A 334 -12.08 -3.59 3.65
CA LYS A 334 -13.25 -2.72 3.81
C LYS A 334 -13.20 -1.92 5.11
N VAL A 335 -12.78 -2.56 6.20
CA VAL A 335 -12.64 -1.91 7.52
C VAL A 335 -11.59 -0.80 7.45
N PHE A 336 -10.43 -1.11 6.86
CA PHE A 336 -9.34 -0.15 6.66
C PHE A 336 -9.77 1.07 5.84
N PHE A 337 -10.44 0.85 4.70
CA PHE A 337 -10.92 1.97 3.87
C PHE A 337 -12.00 2.79 4.56
N ASN A 338 -12.92 2.16 5.28
CA ASN A 338 -13.92 2.88 6.09
C ASN A 338 -13.25 3.72 7.18
N GLN A 339 -12.23 3.20 7.84
CA GLN A 339 -11.46 3.94 8.83
C GLN A 339 -10.78 5.17 8.20
N CYS A 340 -10.11 5.00 7.06
CA CYS A 340 -9.49 6.11 6.34
C CYS A 340 -10.50 7.20 5.92
N LEU A 341 -11.71 6.80 5.50
CA LEU A 341 -12.81 7.72 5.20
C LEU A 341 -13.24 8.50 6.46
N MET A 342 -13.35 7.83 7.61
CA MET A 342 -13.73 8.48 8.87
C MET A 342 -12.63 9.41 9.38
N ASP A 343 -11.36 9.02 9.27
CA ASP A 343 -10.22 9.85 9.66
C ASP A 343 -10.15 11.13 8.79
N ALA A 344 -10.47 11.02 7.50
CA ALA A 344 -10.59 12.16 6.60
C ALA A 344 -11.79 13.06 6.96
N ALA A 345 -12.96 12.47 7.23
CA ALA A 345 -14.15 13.21 7.67
C ALA A 345 -13.90 13.96 8.99
N PHE A 346 -13.29 13.29 9.97
CA PHE A 346 -12.91 13.86 11.25
C PHE A 346 -11.93 15.02 11.08
N SER A 347 -10.87 14.82 10.29
CA SER A 347 -9.86 15.85 10.00
C SER A 347 -10.47 17.09 9.35
N MET A 348 -11.41 16.89 8.42
CA MET A 348 -12.13 17.98 7.74
C MET A 348 -13.06 18.72 8.70
N LEU A 349 -13.83 18.00 9.51
CA LEU A 349 -14.75 18.57 10.50
C LEU A 349 -14.00 19.37 11.57
N ILE A 350 -13.00 18.79 12.23
CA ILE A 350 -12.30 19.45 13.34
C ILE A 350 -11.62 20.73 12.86
N THR A 351 -10.96 20.68 11.71
CA THR A 351 -10.27 21.82 11.12
C THR A 351 -11.25 22.91 10.69
N GLY A 352 -12.35 22.53 10.04
CA GLY A 352 -13.40 23.45 9.63
C GLY A 352 -14.12 24.11 10.81
N LEU A 353 -14.37 23.36 11.89
CA LEU A 353 -14.97 23.88 13.12
C LEU A 353 -14.06 24.86 13.83
N ILE A 354 -12.76 24.55 13.97
CA ILE A 354 -11.79 25.49 14.55
C ILE A 354 -11.75 26.78 13.70
N LEU A 355 -11.74 26.67 12.36
CA LEU A 355 -11.77 27.81 11.46
C LEU A 355 -13.04 28.67 11.66
N ALA A 356 -14.20 28.03 11.81
CA ALA A 356 -15.47 28.70 12.08
C ALA A 356 -15.42 29.45 13.43
N LEU A 357 -14.92 28.79 14.48
CA LEU A 357 -14.79 29.35 15.82
C LEU A 357 -13.88 30.58 15.82
N ILE A 358 -12.70 30.53 15.22
CA ILE A 358 -11.79 31.70 15.16
C ILE A 358 -12.34 32.83 14.26
N SER A 359 -13.32 32.52 13.41
CA SER A 359 -13.98 33.48 12.53
C SER A 359 -15.20 34.16 13.17
N TRP A 360 -15.47 33.95 14.46
CA TRP A 360 -16.66 34.49 15.13
C TRP A 360 -16.80 36.03 15.06
N LYS A 361 -15.69 36.77 15.03
CA LYS A 361 -15.71 38.24 14.89
C LYS A 361 -15.97 38.71 13.45
N LYS A 362 -15.98 37.80 12.48
CA LYS A 362 -16.17 38.11 11.07
C LYS A 362 -17.64 38.25 10.73
N THR A 363 -17.91 38.98 9.65
CA THR A 363 -19.24 39.03 9.05
C THR A 363 -19.67 37.64 8.56
N TRP A 364 -20.96 37.46 8.33
CA TRP A 364 -21.50 36.22 7.75
C TRP A 364 -20.82 35.87 6.42
N MET A 365 -20.67 36.86 5.52
CA MET A 365 -20.03 36.71 4.21
C MET A 365 -18.54 36.35 4.32
N GLU A 366 -17.79 37.03 5.19
CA GLU A 366 -16.36 36.70 5.42
C GLU A 366 -16.18 35.31 6.05
N THR A 367 -17.10 34.89 6.92
CA THR A 367 -17.07 33.56 7.54
C THR A 367 -17.32 32.48 6.49
N LEU A 368 -18.35 32.70 5.66
CA LEU A 368 -18.67 31.82 4.55
C LEU A 368 -17.49 31.71 3.58
N GLU A 369 -16.92 32.84 3.17
CA GLU A 369 -15.77 32.88 2.27
C GLU A 369 -14.56 32.11 2.82
N ARG A 370 -14.26 32.26 4.11
CA ARG A 370 -13.17 31.52 4.76
C ARG A 370 -13.36 30.01 4.71
N VAL A 371 -14.55 29.53 5.06
CA VAL A 371 -14.84 28.08 5.14
C VAL A 371 -14.94 27.44 3.76
N VAL A 372 -15.53 28.14 2.79
CA VAL A 372 -15.57 27.70 1.38
C VAL A 372 -14.15 27.68 0.80
N THR A 373 -13.35 28.70 1.05
CA THR A 373 -11.97 28.78 0.55
C THR A 373 -11.07 27.71 1.19
N PHE A 374 -11.28 27.40 2.47
CA PHE A 374 -10.62 26.28 3.14
C PHE A 374 -10.97 24.97 2.44
N SER A 375 -12.26 24.71 2.22
CA SER A 375 -12.72 23.48 1.58
C SER A 375 -12.19 23.36 0.15
N PHE A 376 -12.15 24.47 -0.58
CA PHE A 376 -11.55 24.56 -1.90
C PHE A 376 -10.07 24.18 -1.89
N PHE A 377 -9.25 24.75 -1.00
CA PHE A 377 -7.82 24.42 -0.94
C PHE A 377 -7.57 22.97 -0.55
N THR A 378 -8.32 22.44 0.42
CA THR A 378 -8.20 21.03 0.83
C THR A 378 -8.51 20.10 -0.34
N GLY A 379 -9.64 20.32 -1.03
CA GLY A 379 -10.01 19.55 -2.22
C GLY A 379 -9.02 19.73 -3.37
N TYR A 380 -8.51 20.95 -3.58
CA TYR A 380 -7.54 21.25 -4.64
C TYR A 380 -6.19 20.56 -4.41
N PHE A 381 -5.69 20.52 -3.17
CA PHE A 381 -4.46 19.81 -2.86
C PHE A 381 -4.62 18.29 -3.00
N LEU A 382 -5.77 17.71 -2.66
CA LEU A 382 -6.06 16.31 -2.97
C LEU A 382 -6.12 16.09 -4.49
N LEU A 383 -6.77 16.99 -5.22
CA LEU A 383 -6.86 16.92 -6.68
C LEU A 383 -5.49 16.94 -7.34
N ILE A 384 -4.57 17.80 -6.90
CA ILE A 384 -3.19 17.82 -7.43
C ILE A 384 -2.48 16.48 -7.19
N GLN A 385 -2.69 15.86 -6.03
CA GLN A 385 -2.06 14.57 -5.71
C GLN A 385 -2.62 13.44 -6.59
N VAL A 386 -3.94 13.42 -6.79
CA VAL A 386 -4.62 12.50 -7.72
C VAL A 386 -4.17 12.73 -9.16
N ASP A 387 -4.07 14.00 -9.59
CA ASP A 387 -3.66 14.41 -10.93
C ASP A 387 -2.20 14.06 -11.22
N LEU A 388 -1.31 14.17 -10.23
CA LEU A 388 0.08 13.73 -10.33
C LEU A 388 0.16 12.23 -10.67
N PHE A 389 -0.62 11.40 -9.97
CA PHE A 389 -0.67 9.96 -10.28
C PHE A 389 -1.27 9.69 -11.67
N TYR A 390 -2.36 10.36 -12.02
CA TYR A 390 -2.96 10.28 -13.36
C TYR A 390 -1.95 10.61 -14.46
N TRP A 391 -1.20 11.71 -14.30
CA TRP A 391 -0.17 12.08 -15.26
C TRP A 391 0.89 10.99 -15.39
N LEU A 392 1.41 10.51 -14.26
CA LEU A 392 2.49 9.52 -14.23
C LEU A 392 2.09 8.15 -14.78
N TYR A 393 0.89 7.65 -14.45
CA TYR A 393 0.51 6.24 -14.63
C TYR A 393 -0.84 5.99 -15.31
N ASN A 394 -1.66 7.03 -15.55
CA ASN A 394 -3.06 6.91 -15.97
C ASN A 394 -3.99 6.38 -14.87
N ILE A 395 -5.30 6.51 -15.08
CA ILE A 395 -6.33 5.87 -14.26
C ILE A 395 -6.63 4.42 -14.70
N LYS A 396 -6.31 4.07 -15.95
CA LYS A 396 -6.45 2.73 -16.52
C LYS A 396 -5.07 2.10 -16.67
N ILE A 397 -4.78 1.12 -15.84
CA ILE A 397 -3.55 0.33 -15.86
C ILE A 397 -3.76 -0.84 -16.83
N SER A 398 -3.13 -0.79 -18.02
CA SER A 398 -3.41 -1.76 -19.09
C SER A 398 -2.23 -2.65 -19.50
N TRP A 399 -1.00 -2.28 -19.18
CA TRP A 399 0.19 -3.00 -19.67
C TRP A 399 1.40 -3.00 -18.74
N TYR A 400 1.39 -2.18 -17.68
CA TYR A 400 2.48 -2.07 -16.73
C TYR A 400 1.95 -1.71 -15.35
N LEU A 401 2.37 -2.45 -14.32
CA LEU A 401 2.03 -2.16 -12.94
C LEU A 401 2.73 -0.85 -12.50
N PRO A 402 1.98 0.15 -11.97
CA PRO A 402 2.59 1.37 -11.47
C PRO A 402 3.42 1.09 -10.21
N ASP A 403 4.11 2.13 -9.75
CA ASP A 403 4.69 2.11 -8.41
C ASP A 403 3.57 1.87 -7.38
N LEU A 404 3.67 0.77 -6.63
CA LEU A 404 2.59 0.32 -5.74
C LEU A 404 2.41 1.26 -4.55
N LYS A 405 3.49 1.90 -4.07
CA LYS A 405 3.41 2.89 -2.98
C LYS A 405 2.64 4.13 -3.43
N LEU A 406 2.94 4.65 -4.62
CA LEU A 406 2.20 5.76 -5.22
C LEU A 406 0.76 5.35 -5.58
N GLY A 407 0.54 4.11 -6.03
CA GLY A 407 -0.79 3.58 -6.32
C GLY A 407 -1.67 3.48 -5.07
N PHE A 408 -1.10 2.99 -3.97
CA PHE A 408 -1.76 2.95 -2.67
C PHE A 408 -2.12 4.36 -2.19
N LYS A 409 -1.14 5.28 -2.25
CA LYS A 409 -1.37 6.68 -1.88
C LYS A 409 -2.46 7.34 -2.75
N TYR A 410 -2.43 7.12 -4.07
CA TYR A 410 -3.46 7.61 -4.99
C TYR A 410 -4.86 7.14 -4.59
N TYR A 411 -5.00 5.88 -4.19
CA TYR A 411 -6.27 5.35 -3.71
C TYR A 411 -6.73 6.03 -2.41
N LEU A 412 -5.81 6.25 -1.46
CA LEU A 412 -6.11 7.01 -0.24
C LEU A 412 -6.51 8.46 -0.53
N ASP A 413 -5.87 9.12 -1.50
CA ASP A 413 -6.24 10.49 -1.89
C ASP A 413 -7.65 10.53 -2.47
N LEU A 414 -8.02 9.56 -3.32
CA LEU A 414 -9.39 9.41 -3.84
C LEU A 414 -10.42 9.17 -2.72
N LEU A 415 -10.09 8.30 -1.74
CA LEU A 415 -10.96 8.06 -0.60
C LEU A 415 -11.20 9.35 0.20
N GLN A 416 -10.14 10.12 0.49
CA GLN A 416 -10.26 11.39 1.21
C GLN A 416 -11.16 12.42 0.48
N MET A 417 -11.15 12.43 -0.85
CA MET A 417 -11.98 13.37 -1.62
C MET A 417 -13.49 13.18 -1.38
N THR A 418 -13.95 11.97 -1.03
CA THR A 418 -15.37 11.71 -0.77
C THR A 418 -15.92 12.50 0.43
N PRO A 419 -15.41 12.32 1.67
CA PRO A 419 -15.88 13.09 2.82
C PRO A 419 -15.50 14.56 2.72
N VAL A 420 -14.35 14.93 2.13
CA VAL A 420 -13.99 16.34 1.91
C VAL A 420 -15.03 17.03 1.01
N GLY A 421 -15.40 16.39 -0.10
CA GLY A 421 -16.42 16.89 -1.02
C GLY A 421 -17.79 17.04 -0.35
N PHE A 422 -18.24 16.00 0.36
CA PHE A 422 -19.53 16.03 1.08
C PHE A 422 -19.56 17.10 2.18
N LEU A 423 -18.54 17.14 3.03
CA LEU A 423 -18.45 18.09 4.14
C LEU A 423 -18.23 19.53 3.67
N SER A 424 -17.70 19.75 2.47
CA SER A 424 -17.60 21.10 1.88
C SER A 424 -18.96 21.78 1.70
N LEU A 425 -20.05 21.00 1.62
CA LEU A 425 -21.43 21.51 1.54
C LEU A 425 -22.05 21.76 2.93
N ILE A 426 -21.61 21.04 3.96
CA ILE A 426 -22.18 21.07 5.31
C ILE A 426 -21.47 22.09 6.22
N LEU A 427 -20.15 22.20 6.09
CA LEU A 427 -19.35 23.10 6.91
C LEU A 427 -19.75 24.59 6.79
N PRO A 428 -20.07 25.13 5.59
CA PRO A 428 -20.47 26.52 5.45
C PRO A 428 -21.73 26.90 6.27
N PRO A 429 -22.89 26.22 6.15
CA PRO A 429 -24.06 26.55 6.97
C PRO A 429 -23.82 26.31 8.47
N LEU A 430 -23.05 25.27 8.83
CA LEU A 430 -22.68 25.01 10.22
C LEU A 430 -21.84 26.14 10.81
N ALA A 431 -20.87 26.66 10.05
CA ALA A 431 -20.03 27.77 10.49
C ALA A 431 -20.82 29.07 10.69
N LEU A 432 -21.83 29.32 9.84
CA LEU A 432 -22.74 30.44 10.01
C LEU A 432 -23.58 30.30 11.30
N ALA A 433 -24.10 29.10 11.57
CA ALA A 433 -24.84 28.83 12.80
C ALA A 433 -23.97 29.04 14.06
N ILE A 434 -22.72 28.58 14.03
CA ILE A 434 -21.74 28.80 15.11
C ILE A 434 -21.46 30.30 15.30
N ASN A 435 -21.20 31.03 14.22
CA ASN A 435 -20.95 32.48 14.28
C ASN A 435 -22.16 33.22 14.87
N TRP A 436 -23.37 32.89 14.39
CA TRP A 436 -24.62 33.45 14.91
C TRP A 436 -24.84 33.13 16.39
N GLY A 437 -24.65 31.87 16.80
CA GLY A 437 -24.81 31.43 18.18
C GLY A 437 -23.84 32.12 19.14
N ILE A 438 -22.56 32.24 18.77
CA ILE A 438 -21.55 32.92 19.58
C ILE A 438 -21.87 34.42 19.72
N LYS A 439 -22.29 35.09 18.64
CA LYS A 439 -22.68 36.50 18.70
C LYS A 439 -23.89 36.69 19.60
N ARG A 440 -24.91 35.84 19.46
CA ARG A 440 -26.11 35.88 20.31
C ARG A 440 -25.77 35.65 21.79
N TRP A 441 -24.93 34.68 22.09
CA TRP A 441 -24.51 34.38 23.47
C TRP A 441 -23.69 35.51 24.10
N ARG A 442 -22.74 36.08 23.35
CA ARG A 442 -21.91 37.21 23.84
C ARG A 442 -22.65 38.55 23.92
N MET A 443 -23.75 38.70 23.18
CA MET A 443 -24.64 39.86 23.23
C MET A 443 -25.85 39.66 24.14
N ALA A 444 -25.96 38.52 24.84
CA ALA A 444 -27.01 38.30 25.81
C ALA A 444 -26.82 39.27 27.00
N PRO A 445 -27.85 40.01 27.43
CA PRO A 445 -27.73 40.90 28.58
C PRO A 445 -27.36 40.10 29.83
N ALA A 446 -26.45 40.63 30.64
CA ALA A 446 -26.09 40.03 31.93
C ALA A 446 -27.35 39.87 32.80
N PRO A 447 -27.48 38.78 33.57
CA PRO A 447 -28.61 38.64 34.50
C PRO A 447 -28.62 39.84 35.46
N ILE A 448 -29.74 40.55 35.50
CA ILE A 448 -29.99 41.65 36.42
C ILE A 448 -29.78 41.10 37.84
N PRO A 449 -28.98 41.73 38.72
CA PRO A 449 -28.87 41.29 40.11
C PRO A 449 -30.27 41.28 40.72
N GLN A 450 -30.69 40.14 41.28
CA GLN A 450 -31.96 40.07 42.00
C GLN A 450 -31.96 41.12 43.11
N ALA A 451 -32.89 42.06 43.04
CA ALA A 451 -33.11 43.03 44.11
C ALA A 451 -33.44 42.26 45.40
N ILE A 452 -32.67 42.55 46.45
CA ILE A 452 -32.90 42.08 47.82
C ILE A 452 -34.32 42.52 48.21
N PRO A 453 -35.19 41.62 48.71
CA PRO A 453 -36.51 42.03 49.17
C PRO A 453 -36.36 42.81 50.47
N THR A 454 -36.70 44.09 50.44
CA THR A 454 -36.95 44.90 51.64
C THR A 454 -38.13 44.32 52.40
N SER A 455 -37.85 43.59 53.48
CA SER A 455 -38.84 43.25 54.49
C SER A 455 -38.53 44.02 55.79
N GLN A 456 -39.62 44.56 56.35
CA GLN A 456 -39.81 45.04 57.72
C GLN A 456 -39.37 46.47 58.08
N VAL A 457 -40.34 47.39 58.04
CA VAL A 457 -40.48 48.45 59.05
C VAL A 457 -41.87 48.29 59.69
N SER A 458 -41.87 48.09 61.02
CA SER A 458 -43.05 48.04 61.90
C SER A 458 -43.38 49.46 62.40
N PRO A 459 -44.63 49.78 62.80
CA PRO A 459 -45.07 51.15 63.03
C PRO A 459 -45.13 51.55 64.52
N GLU A 460 -44.59 52.72 64.86
CA GLU A 460 -44.75 53.50 66.10
C GLU A 460 -44.11 54.88 65.79
N GLU A 461 -44.64 56.08 66.02
CA GLU A 461 -45.62 56.64 66.97
C GLU A 461 -46.31 57.86 66.31
N ALA A 462 -47.55 58.15 66.73
CA ALA A 462 -48.32 59.32 66.33
C ALA A 462 -47.99 60.57 67.19
N PRO A 463 -48.01 61.80 66.64
CA PRO A 463 -48.05 63.00 67.46
C PRO A 463 -49.49 63.52 67.64
N ARG A 464 -49.82 63.94 68.87
CA ARG A 464 -51.00 64.75 69.20
C ARG A 464 -50.76 66.23 68.82
N PRO A 465 -51.83 67.01 68.57
CA PRO A 465 -51.72 68.40 68.14
C PRO A 465 -51.69 69.37 69.34
N GLU A 466 -50.86 70.40 69.27
CA GLU A 466 -51.02 71.62 70.07
C GLU A 466 -50.92 72.86 69.17
N GLU A 467 -52.03 73.59 69.16
CA GLU A 467 -52.24 75.04 69.16
C GLU A 467 -51.34 76.00 68.34
N SER A 468 -52.00 76.73 67.45
CA SER A 468 -51.63 78.04 66.88
C SER A 468 -52.03 79.20 67.82
N PRO A 469 -51.80 80.50 67.53
CA PRO A 469 -50.82 81.17 66.63
C PRO A 469 -50.12 82.40 67.29
N ASP A 470 -49.04 82.93 66.69
CA ASP A 470 -48.76 84.38 66.59
C ASP A 470 -47.51 84.60 65.70
N MET A 471 -47.62 85.25 64.54
CA MET A 471 -47.56 86.69 64.26
C MET A 471 -46.12 87.25 64.07
N ALA A 472 -45.96 87.96 62.95
CA ALA A 472 -44.88 88.88 62.56
C ALA A 472 -43.51 88.26 62.20
N GLU A 473 -42.68 88.73 61.27
CA GLU A 473 -42.72 89.76 60.23
C GLU A 473 -41.44 89.55 59.37
N LYS A 474 -41.49 89.96 58.10
CA LYS A 474 -40.39 90.55 57.29
C LYS A 474 -39.10 89.75 56.92
N LYS A 475 -39.07 89.45 55.60
CA LYS A 475 -38.17 90.03 54.56
C LYS A 475 -36.66 89.60 54.50
N PRO A 476 -35.94 89.85 53.37
CA PRO A 476 -35.40 88.81 52.48
C PRO A 476 -33.87 88.95 52.22
N GLU A 477 -33.38 88.42 51.08
CA GLU A 477 -32.04 88.59 50.45
C GLU A 477 -30.92 87.69 51.00
N GLU A 478 -29.90 87.26 50.26
CA GLU A 478 -29.51 87.13 48.84
C GLU A 478 -28.26 86.21 48.90
N VAL A 479 -28.11 85.24 48.01
CA VAL A 479 -27.08 85.21 46.95
C VAL A 479 -25.65 85.51 47.42
N GLU A 480 -24.78 84.50 47.28
CA GLU A 480 -23.45 84.66 46.68
C GLU A 480 -23.20 83.52 45.70
#